data_AF-A0A9P3CQH7-F1
#
_entry.id   AF-A0A9P3CQH7-F1
#
_cell.length_a   1.000
_cell.length_b   1.000
_cell.length_c   1.000
_cell.angle_alpha   90.00
_cell.angle_beta   90.00
_cell.angle_gamma   90.00
#
_symmetry.space_group_name_H-M   'P 1'
#
loop_
_entity.id
_entity.type
_entity.pdbx_description
1 polymer ?
#
loop_
_entity_poly.entity_id
_entity_poly.type
_entity_poly.pdbx_seq_one_letter_code
_entity_poly.pdbx_strand_id
1 'polypeptide(L)'
;MENSPLGRLSSELRNEIYELALTADKPLTICSKLVYPGGTSRAPTGIQPALTKVCRQVRKETLTMFYHTNTFLIEVCGPCATGASPNLAREQKEVVAWLFGLERKHHASIRDLHLTIDMSLIESRDSPDWRALMEVLESFRYHGKHEEEQKLKVTVRLNKDMFDWMSRSGSAGEAAAYAEQKEKDAVEFFEAEGLGIEMVWASGRTT
;
A
#
# COMPACT_ATOMS: atom_id res chain seq x y z
N MET A 1 1.59 -8.10 35.03
CA MET A 1 2.89 -8.22 34.32
C MET A 1 4.10 -8.06 35.23
N GLU A 2 3.91 -7.81 36.52
CA GLU A 2 4.98 -7.45 37.47
C GLU A 2 6.05 -8.55 37.66
N ASN A 3 5.72 -9.80 37.35
CA ASN A 3 6.65 -10.93 37.43
C ASN A 3 7.37 -11.26 36.12
N SER A 4 7.09 -10.54 35.03
CA SER A 4 7.79 -10.70 33.75
C SER A 4 9.14 -9.98 33.79
N PRO A 5 10.24 -10.55 33.25
CA PRO A 5 11.51 -9.84 33.09
C PRO A 5 11.35 -8.51 32.35
N LEU A 6 10.52 -8.49 31.29
CA LEU A 6 10.22 -7.29 30.52
C LEU A 6 9.46 -6.25 31.37
N GLY A 7 8.58 -6.70 32.26
CA GLY A 7 7.81 -5.84 33.15
C GLY A 7 8.64 -5.18 34.25
N ARG A 8 9.84 -5.70 34.56
CA ARG A 8 10.77 -5.13 35.54
C ARG A 8 11.63 -3.99 34.98
N LEU A 9 11.70 -3.87 33.65
CA LEU A 9 12.40 -2.77 33.01
C LEU A 9 11.64 -1.46 33.20
N SER A 10 12.34 -0.32 33.17
CA SER A 10 11.69 0.99 33.15
C SER A 10 10.87 1.18 31.86
N SER A 11 9.96 2.16 31.85
CA SER A 11 9.15 2.48 30.67
C SER A 11 10.01 2.82 29.45
N GLU A 12 11.12 3.53 29.66
CA GLU A 12 12.02 4.00 28.61
C GLU A 12 12.68 2.81 27.92
N LEU A 13 13.27 1.89 28.70
CA LEU A 13 13.90 0.68 28.15
C LEU A 13 12.90 -0.23 27.43
N ARG A 14 11.65 -0.33 27.93
CA ARG A 14 10.60 -1.07 27.22
C ARG A 14 10.28 -0.43 25.87
N ASN A 15 10.15 0.90 25.83
CA ASN A 15 9.86 1.62 24.60
C ASN A 15 10.98 1.45 23.56
N GLU A 16 12.25 1.51 23.96
CA GLU A 16 13.39 1.25 23.07
C GLU A 16 13.34 -0.17 22.49
N ILE A 17 13.07 -1.17 23.33
CA ILE A 17 12.90 -2.56 22.88
C ILE A 17 11.73 -2.68 21.90
N TYR A 18 10.61 -2.02 22.17
CA TYR A 18 9.44 -2.04 21.30
C TYR A 18 9.71 -1.37 19.97
N GLU A 19 10.39 -0.23 19.96
CA GLU A 19 10.73 0.51 18.74
C GLU A 19 11.61 -0.33 17.82
N LEU A 20 12.64 -0.97 18.38
CA LEU A 20 13.51 -1.91 17.66
C LEU A 20 12.75 -3.15 17.13
N ALA A 21 11.76 -3.63 17.88
CA ALA A 21 11.03 -4.85 17.52
C ALA A 21 9.85 -4.63 16.56
N LEU A 22 9.30 -3.41 16.51
CA LEU A 22 8.07 -3.10 15.78
C LEU A 22 8.30 -2.27 14.52
N THR A 23 9.41 -1.54 14.43
CA THR A 23 9.73 -0.74 13.25
C THR A 23 10.31 -1.64 12.17
N ALA A 24 9.72 -1.59 10.98
CA ALA A 24 10.23 -2.29 9.81
C ALA A 24 11.06 -1.33 8.95
N ASP A 25 12.21 -1.81 8.46
CA ASP A 25 13.06 -1.05 7.52
C ASP A 25 12.40 -0.84 6.15
N LYS A 26 11.34 -1.62 5.85
CA LYS A 26 10.60 -1.59 4.59
C LYS A 26 9.11 -1.41 4.84
N PRO A 27 8.37 -0.79 3.90
CA PRO A 27 6.93 -0.67 4.01
C PRO A 27 6.23 -2.02 4.21
N LEU A 28 5.23 -2.03 5.09
CA LEU A 28 4.43 -3.20 5.40
C LEU A 28 3.26 -3.30 4.44
N THR A 29 3.22 -4.37 3.65
CA THR A 29 2.21 -4.55 2.60
C THR A 29 0.89 -5.05 3.18
N ILE A 30 -0.20 -4.34 2.92
CA ILE A 30 -1.57 -4.67 3.36
C ILE A 30 -2.19 -5.71 2.41
N CYS A 31 -2.19 -5.39 1.13
CA CYS A 31 -2.57 -6.30 0.05
C CYS A 31 -1.36 -6.40 -0.88
N SER A 32 -0.90 -7.63 -1.12
CA SER A 32 0.24 -7.86 -1.99
C SER A 32 -0.23 -8.47 -3.29
N LYS A 33 0.35 -7.97 -4.38
CA LYS A 33 0.34 -8.65 -5.66
C LYS A 33 0.76 -10.11 -5.47
N LEU A 34 -0.10 -11.00 -5.95
CA LEU A 34 0.23 -12.32 -6.48
C LEU A 34 1.58 -12.86 -5.96
N VAL A 35 1.56 -13.57 -4.82
CA VAL A 35 2.64 -14.51 -4.51
C VAL A 35 2.68 -15.48 -5.68
N TYR A 36 3.55 -15.21 -6.65
CA TYR A 36 3.78 -16.15 -7.74
C TYR A 36 4.30 -17.43 -7.09
N PRO A 37 3.77 -18.60 -7.46
CA PRO A 37 4.30 -19.86 -6.98
C PRO A 37 5.78 -19.94 -7.41
N GLY A 38 6.70 -19.76 -6.45
CA GLY A 38 8.15 -19.76 -6.68
C GLY A 38 8.90 -18.51 -6.21
N GLY A 39 8.24 -17.41 -5.85
CA GLY A 39 8.89 -16.25 -5.24
C GLY A 39 9.27 -16.53 -3.78
N THR A 40 10.57 -16.50 -3.46
CA THR A 40 11.08 -16.83 -2.11
C THR A 40 11.06 -15.66 -1.13
N SER A 41 10.89 -14.42 -1.61
CA SER A 41 10.77 -13.25 -0.76
C SER A 41 9.30 -12.93 -0.53
N ARG A 42 8.78 -13.20 0.68
CA ARG A 42 7.51 -12.62 1.11
C ARG A 42 7.79 -11.20 1.57
N ALA A 43 7.20 -10.21 0.90
CA ALA A 43 7.20 -8.85 1.39
C ALA A 43 6.69 -8.82 2.84
N PRO A 44 7.26 -7.96 3.71
CA PRO A 44 6.76 -7.77 5.06
C PRO A 44 5.26 -7.43 5.02
N THR A 45 4.45 -8.13 5.81
CA THR A 45 3.00 -7.93 5.82
C THR A 45 2.59 -6.95 6.89
N GLY A 46 1.54 -6.15 6.64
CA GLY A 46 0.90 -5.24 7.60
C GLY A 46 0.14 -5.96 8.73
N ILE A 47 0.48 -7.22 9.00
CA ILE A 47 -0.11 -8.04 10.06
C ILE A 47 0.51 -7.64 11.38
N GLN A 48 -0.34 -7.42 12.39
CA GLN A 48 0.07 -7.16 13.76
C GLN A 48 1.10 -8.19 14.27
N PRO A 49 2.32 -7.76 14.65
CA PRO A 49 3.37 -8.63 15.17
C PRO A 49 2.92 -9.40 16.42
N ALA A 50 3.50 -10.56 16.67
CA ALA A 50 3.16 -11.40 17.84
C ALA A 50 3.25 -10.63 19.17
N LEU A 51 4.22 -9.71 19.29
CA LEU A 51 4.42 -8.86 20.45
C LEU A 51 3.16 -8.07 20.83
N THR A 52 2.42 -7.57 19.84
CA THR A 52 1.16 -6.80 20.04
C THR A 52 -0.02 -7.66 20.52
N LYS A 53 0.16 -8.98 20.64
CA LYS A 53 -0.89 -9.96 20.98
C LYS A 53 -0.62 -10.69 22.30
N VAL A 54 0.51 -10.43 22.97
CA VAL A 54 0.95 -11.20 24.15
C VAL A 54 0.05 -10.96 25.38
N CYS A 55 -0.10 -9.70 25.80
CA CYS A 55 -0.95 -9.35 26.94
C CYS A 55 -1.52 -7.93 26.79
N ARG A 56 -2.53 -7.60 27.60
CA ARG A 56 -3.27 -6.32 27.49
C ARG A 56 -2.36 -5.08 27.62
N GLN A 57 -1.41 -5.10 28.55
CA GLN A 57 -0.51 -3.96 28.76
C GLN A 57 0.49 -3.81 27.61
N VAL A 58 1.22 -4.88 27.21
CA VAL A 58 2.12 -4.80 26.04
C VAL A 58 1.34 -4.39 24.79
N ARG A 59 0.15 -4.96 24.55
CA ARG A 59 -0.70 -4.56 23.43
C ARG A 59 -1.02 -3.07 23.45
N LYS A 60 -1.39 -2.51 24.61
CA LYS A 60 -1.68 -1.08 24.73
C LYS A 60 -0.47 -0.20 24.44
N GLU A 61 0.71 -0.60 24.91
CA GLU A 61 1.97 0.14 24.72
C GLU A 61 2.48 0.05 23.25
N THR A 62 2.38 -1.13 22.64
CA THR A 62 3.01 -1.44 21.35
C THR A 62 2.15 -1.14 20.13
N LEU A 63 0.83 -1.25 20.23
CA LEU A 63 -0.03 -1.19 19.05
C LEU A 63 -0.05 0.21 18.42
N THR A 64 -0.09 1.26 19.24
CA THR A 64 0.05 2.65 18.77
C THR A 64 1.42 2.87 18.13
N MET A 65 2.50 2.40 18.76
CA MET A 65 3.86 2.52 18.22
C MET A 65 3.99 1.85 16.86
N PHE A 66 3.48 0.61 16.71
CA PHE A 66 3.49 -0.12 15.45
C PHE A 66 2.82 0.66 14.31
N TYR A 67 1.61 1.17 14.52
CA TYR A 67 0.91 1.94 13.49
C TYR A 67 1.53 3.30 13.20
N HIS A 68 2.26 3.87 14.16
CA HIS A 68 2.84 5.19 14.06
C HIS A 68 4.22 5.25 13.40
N THR A 69 5.02 4.21 13.60
CA THR A 69 6.43 4.14 13.18
C THR A 69 6.62 3.47 11.83
N ASN A 70 5.60 2.77 11.33
CA ASN A 70 5.67 2.02 10.07
C ASN A 70 4.91 2.71 8.95
N THR A 71 5.47 2.63 7.75
CA THR A 71 4.77 2.91 6.50
C THR A 71 3.98 1.68 6.07
N PHE A 72 2.70 1.88 5.72
CA PHE A 72 1.85 0.83 5.18
C PHE A 72 1.68 1.00 3.68
N LEU A 73 1.72 -0.11 2.94
CA LEU A 73 1.67 -0.11 1.49
C LEU A 73 0.45 -0.90 1.00
N ILE A 74 -0.37 -0.26 0.18
CA ILE A 74 -1.45 -0.86 -0.59
C ILE A 74 -0.92 -0.99 -2.02
N GLU A 75 -0.63 -2.21 -2.46
CA GLU A 75 -0.27 -2.45 -3.86
C GLU A 75 -1.48 -2.98 -4.61
N VAL A 76 -1.83 -2.32 -5.72
CA VAL A 76 -2.88 -2.77 -6.61
C VAL A 76 -2.35 -2.89 -8.03
N CYS A 77 -2.76 -3.94 -8.74
CA CYS A 77 -2.44 -4.12 -10.16
C CYS A 77 -3.63 -3.77 -11.06
N GLY A 78 -3.37 -3.03 -12.13
CA GLY A 78 -4.26 -2.95 -13.29
C GLY A 78 -4.15 -4.22 -14.16
N PRO A 79 -5.15 -4.49 -15.02
CA PRO A 79 -5.25 -5.67 -15.90
C PRO A 79 -3.93 -6.06 -16.57
N CYS A 80 -3.42 -7.27 -16.30
CA CYS A 80 -2.16 -7.74 -16.89
C CYS A 80 -2.38 -8.68 -18.10
N ALA A 81 -1.44 -8.68 -19.05
CA ALA A 81 -1.48 -9.48 -20.28
C ALA A 81 -1.72 -10.97 -20.05
N THR A 82 -1.27 -11.48 -18.90
CA THR A 82 -1.18 -12.92 -18.64
C THR A 82 -2.53 -13.57 -18.33
N GLY A 83 -3.66 -12.87 -18.50
CA GLY A 83 -5.01 -13.41 -18.31
C GLY A 83 -5.38 -13.70 -16.85
N ALA A 84 -4.42 -13.63 -15.92
CA ALA A 84 -4.70 -13.48 -14.50
C ALA A 84 -5.32 -12.10 -14.31
N SER A 85 -6.65 -12.03 -14.33
CA SER A 85 -7.37 -10.81 -13.97
C SER A 85 -6.84 -10.36 -12.61
N PRO A 86 -6.19 -9.20 -12.52
CA PRO A 86 -5.84 -8.64 -11.25
C PRO A 86 -7.16 -8.32 -10.58
N ASN A 87 -7.40 -9.05 -9.50
CA ASN A 87 -8.68 -9.02 -8.86
C ASN A 87 -8.67 -7.79 -7.95
N LEU A 88 -8.79 -6.60 -8.55
CA LEU A 88 -8.93 -5.32 -7.84
C LEU A 88 -9.99 -5.47 -6.74
N ALA A 89 -11.07 -6.20 -7.02
CA ALA A 89 -12.09 -6.54 -6.02
C ALA A 89 -11.54 -7.36 -4.83
N ARG A 90 -10.59 -8.29 -5.06
CA ARG A 90 -9.89 -9.01 -3.98
C ARG A 90 -8.98 -8.08 -3.19
N GLU A 91 -8.14 -7.29 -3.85
CA GLU A 91 -7.22 -6.35 -3.20
C GLU A 91 -8.00 -5.31 -2.39
N GLN A 92 -9.06 -4.76 -2.96
CA GLN A 92 -10.01 -3.89 -2.26
C GLN A 92 -10.62 -4.61 -1.06
N LYS A 93 -11.05 -5.86 -1.18
CA LYS A 93 -11.60 -6.64 -0.05
C LYS A 93 -10.57 -6.84 1.06
N GLU A 94 -9.30 -7.07 0.72
CA GLU A 94 -8.20 -7.20 1.69
C GLU A 94 -7.93 -5.88 2.41
N VAL A 95 -7.88 -4.77 1.67
CA VAL A 95 -7.73 -3.42 2.24
C VAL A 95 -8.90 -3.09 3.16
N VAL A 96 -10.15 -3.32 2.71
CA VAL A 96 -11.36 -3.14 3.51
C VAL A 96 -11.28 -3.99 4.77
N ALA A 97 -10.99 -5.28 4.66
CA ALA A 97 -10.88 -6.16 5.82
C ALA A 97 -9.81 -5.70 6.81
N TRP A 98 -8.66 -5.23 6.31
CA TRP A 98 -7.61 -4.68 7.16
C TRP A 98 -8.06 -3.41 7.87
N LEU A 99 -8.63 -2.44 7.14
CA LEU A 99 -9.12 -1.17 7.69
C LEU A 99 -10.21 -1.37 8.74
N PHE A 100 -11.24 -2.16 8.44
CA PHE A 100 -12.33 -2.45 9.38
C PHE A 100 -11.88 -3.28 10.58
N GLY A 101 -10.73 -3.96 10.48
CA GLY A 101 -10.11 -4.67 11.61
C GLY A 101 -9.44 -3.76 12.64
N LEU A 102 -9.31 -2.46 12.37
CA LEU A 102 -8.64 -1.50 13.25
C LEU A 102 -9.64 -0.73 14.11
N GLU A 103 -9.27 -0.50 15.37
CA GLU A 103 -9.99 0.48 16.21
C GLU A 103 -9.70 1.91 15.73
N ARG A 104 -10.67 2.83 15.90
CA ARG A 104 -10.58 4.25 15.46
C ARG A 104 -9.29 4.96 15.88
N LYS A 105 -8.80 4.72 17.10
CA LYS A 105 -7.55 5.32 17.59
C LYS A 105 -6.30 4.86 16.82
N HIS A 106 -6.32 3.66 16.23
CA HIS A 106 -5.20 3.15 15.45
C HIS A 106 -5.17 3.77 14.05
N HIS A 107 -6.32 4.04 13.43
CA HIS A 107 -6.38 4.84 12.21
C HIS A 107 -5.74 6.23 12.40
N ALA A 108 -6.03 6.88 13.54
CA ALA A 108 -5.41 8.15 13.87
C ALA A 108 -3.89 8.04 14.05
N SER A 109 -3.38 6.88 14.48
CA SER A 109 -1.96 6.62 14.70
C SER A 109 -1.18 6.39 13.40
N ILE A 110 -1.84 5.90 12.34
CA ILE A 110 -1.20 5.72 11.02
C ILE A 110 -0.86 7.09 10.45
N ARG A 111 0.41 7.30 10.12
CA ARG A 111 0.94 8.52 9.53
C ARG A 111 1.20 8.38 8.04
N ASP A 112 1.80 7.25 7.65
CA ASP A 112 2.27 7.03 6.29
C ASP A 112 1.53 5.83 5.66
N LEU A 113 0.54 6.13 4.81
CA LEU A 113 -0.13 5.14 3.98
C LEU A 113 0.19 5.40 2.51
N HIS A 114 0.78 4.43 1.84
CA HIS A 114 1.16 4.54 0.44
C HIS A 114 0.24 3.64 -0.41
N LEU A 115 -0.38 4.22 -1.43
CA LEU A 115 -1.10 3.48 -2.47
C LEU A 115 -0.23 3.44 -3.72
N THR A 116 0.18 2.24 -4.11
CA THR A 116 0.94 2.02 -5.34
C THR A 116 0.08 1.27 -6.35
N ILE A 117 -0.10 1.89 -7.51
CA ILE A 117 -0.92 1.36 -8.59
C ILE A 117 -0.03 0.99 -9.75
N ASP A 118 0.05 -0.30 -10.05
CA ASP A 118 0.76 -0.79 -11.21
C ASP A 118 -0.14 -0.83 -12.43
N MET A 119 0.04 0.12 -13.33
CA MET A 119 -0.71 0.16 -14.58
C MET A 119 -0.01 -0.64 -15.68
N SER A 120 -0.80 -1.47 -16.35
CA SER A 120 -0.42 -2.15 -17.57
C SER A 120 -0.74 -1.25 -18.76
N LEU A 121 0.10 -1.30 -19.79
CA LEU A 121 -0.12 -0.57 -21.04
C LEU A 121 -0.98 -1.34 -22.05
N ILE A 122 -1.67 -2.39 -21.59
CA ILE A 122 -2.57 -3.18 -22.44
C ILE A 122 -3.97 -2.59 -22.32
N GLU A 123 -4.59 -2.34 -23.46
CA GLU A 123 -6.01 -2.00 -23.53
C GLU A 123 -6.84 -3.09 -22.86
N SER A 124 -7.29 -2.78 -21.65
CA SER A 124 -8.37 -3.50 -21.00
C SER A 124 -9.65 -2.75 -21.29
N ARG A 125 -10.69 -3.49 -21.69
CA ARG A 125 -12.06 -2.97 -21.76
C ARG A 125 -12.56 -2.52 -20.38
N ASP A 126 -12.01 -3.12 -19.34
CA ASP A 126 -12.32 -2.78 -17.96
C ASP A 126 -11.23 -1.82 -17.45
N SER A 127 -11.55 -0.53 -17.41
CA SER A 127 -10.77 0.42 -16.62
C SER A 127 -10.97 0.05 -15.14
N PRO A 128 -9.89 -0.12 -14.35
CA PRO A 128 -10.04 -0.36 -12.93
C PRO A 128 -10.85 0.78 -12.29
N ASP A 129 -11.95 0.43 -11.64
CA ASP A 129 -12.76 1.39 -10.88
C ASP A 129 -12.10 1.66 -9.53
N TRP A 130 -11.22 2.66 -9.51
CA TRP A 130 -10.54 3.12 -8.32
C TRP A 130 -11.48 3.79 -7.31
N ARG A 131 -12.64 4.28 -7.77
CA ARG A 131 -13.52 5.12 -6.96
C ARG A 131 -13.96 4.38 -5.70
N ALA A 132 -14.33 3.10 -5.82
CA ALA A 132 -14.75 2.31 -4.67
C ALA A 132 -13.64 2.10 -3.62
N LEU A 133 -12.36 2.07 -4.01
CA LEU A 133 -11.24 2.04 -3.08
C LEU A 133 -11.02 3.42 -2.45
N MET A 134 -11.09 4.49 -3.25
CA MET A 134 -10.92 5.86 -2.79
C MET A 134 -12.01 6.26 -1.78
N GLU A 135 -13.28 5.92 -2.05
CA GLU A 135 -14.40 6.14 -1.12
C GLU A 135 -14.17 5.45 0.24
N VAL A 136 -13.63 4.23 0.22
CA VAL A 136 -13.26 3.52 1.46
C VAL A 136 -12.17 4.30 2.19
N LEU A 137 -11.08 4.68 1.52
CA LEU A 137 -9.97 5.42 2.14
C LEU A 137 -10.41 6.80 2.66
N GLU A 138 -11.35 7.46 1.99
CA GLU A 138 -11.95 8.73 2.43
C GLU A 138 -12.78 8.53 3.70
N SER A 139 -13.58 7.46 3.78
CA SER A 139 -14.43 7.16 4.96
C SER A 139 -13.61 6.98 6.25
N PHE A 140 -12.35 6.57 6.12
CA PHE A 140 -11.40 6.44 7.23
C PHE A 140 -10.45 7.65 7.38
N ARG A 141 -10.64 8.71 6.58
CA ARG A 141 -9.85 9.96 6.58
C ARG A 141 -8.36 9.75 6.29
N TYR A 142 -8.04 8.89 5.33
CA TYR A 142 -6.67 8.79 4.81
C TYR A 142 -6.38 9.84 3.75
N HIS A 143 -7.42 10.33 3.08
CA HIS A 143 -7.35 11.47 2.18
C HIS A 143 -8.59 12.35 2.38
N GLY A 144 -8.51 13.59 1.91
CA GLY A 144 -9.55 14.60 2.06
C GLY A 144 -9.07 15.95 1.55
N LYS A 145 -9.96 16.95 1.59
CA LYS A 145 -9.75 18.28 0.97
C LYS A 145 -8.72 19.17 1.68
N HIS A 146 -8.26 18.78 2.87
CA HIS A 146 -7.31 19.55 3.66
C HIS A 146 -5.95 18.85 3.69
N GLU A 147 -4.92 19.54 3.22
CA GLU A 147 -3.54 19.04 3.09
C GLU A 147 -2.97 18.54 4.45
N GLU A 148 -3.34 19.18 5.56
CA GLU A 148 -2.90 18.79 6.91
C GLU A 148 -3.48 17.44 7.39
N GLU A 149 -4.52 16.93 6.74
CA GLU A 149 -5.15 15.65 7.07
C GLU A 149 -4.75 14.53 6.08
N GLN A 150 -3.99 14.84 5.04
CA GLN A 150 -3.62 13.89 4.01
C GLN A 150 -2.51 12.95 4.50
N LYS A 151 -2.86 11.68 4.67
CA LYS A 151 -1.94 10.59 5.07
C LYS A 151 -1.60 9.65 3.92
N LEU A 152 -2.34 9.78 2.83
CA LEU A 152 -2.25 8.96 1.65
C LEU A 152 -1.28 9.57 0.64
N LYS A 153 -0.18 8.86 0.37
CA LYS A 153 0.68 9.09 -0.78
C LYS A 153 0.28 8.15 -1.90
N VAL A 154 0.14 8.66 -3.12
CA VAL A 154 -0.21 7.84 -4.29
C VAL A 154 0.97 7.81 -5.26
N THR A 155 1.34 6.60 -5.69
CA THR A 155 2.35 6.36 -6.72
C THR A 155 1.75 5.50 -7.82
N VAL A 156 1.81 5.97 -9.06
CA VAL A 156 1.38 5.20 -10.23
C VAL A 156 2.61 4.73 -10.98
N ARG A 157 2.74 3.41 -11.11
CA ARG A 157 3.84 2.75 -11.79
C ARG A 157 3.41 2.30 -13.18
N LEU A 158 4.08 2.82 -14.20
CA LEU A 158 3.94 2.35 -15.57
C LEU A 158 4.96 1.25 -15.84
N ASN A 159 4.50 0.12 -16.40
CA ASN A 159 5.35 -1.03 -16.69
C ASN A 159 6.28 -0.74 -17.88
N LYS A 160 7.54 -0.46 -17.58
CA LYS A 160 8.57 -0.15 -18.58
C LYS A 160 8.90 -1.35 -19.47
N ASP A 161 8.90 -2.57 -18.92
CA ASP A 161 9.22 -3.77 -19.71
C ASP A 161 8.17 -4.01 -20.81
N MET A 162 6.89 -3.74 -20.51
CA MET A 162 5.82 -3.80 -21.50
C MET A 162 5.97 -2.72 -22.56
N PHE A 163 6.30 -1.48 -22.14
CA PHE A 163 6.55 -0.38 -23.05
C PHE A 163 7.70 -0.69 -24.03
N ASP A 164 8.82 -1.19 -23.50
CA ASP A 164 9.99 -1.57 -24.28
C ASP A 164 9.68 -2.71 -25.25
N TRP A 165 8.85 -3.68 -24.84
CA TRP A 165 8.40 -4.77 -25.70
C TRP A 165 7.54 -4.26 -26.87
N MET A 166 6.53 -3.42 -26.61
CA MET A 166 5.69 -2.84 -27.66
C MET A 166 6.49 -1.93 -28.61
N SER A 167 7.48 -1.23 -28.07
CA SER A 167 8.38 -0.40 -28.88
C SER A 167 9.19 -1.23 -29.86
N ARG A 168 9.64 -2.43 -29.45
CA ARG A 168 10.37 -3.37 -30.31
C ARG A 168 9.48 -4.08 -31.33
N SER A 169 8.17 -4.20 -31.07
CA SER A 169 7.22 -4.85 -32.00
C SER A 169 6.77 -3.94 -33.15
N GLY A 170 7.30 -2.72 -33.27
CA GLY A 170 6.93 -1.75 -34.31
C GLY A 170 5.78 -0.82 -33.92
N SER A 171 5.27 -0.91 -32.69
CA SER A 171 4.17 -0.09 -32.16
C SER A 171 4.65 1.00 -31.20
N ALA A 172 5.89 1.50 -31.35
CA ALA A 172 6.48 2.48 -30.42
C ALA A 172 5.66 3.78 -30.30
N GLY A 173 5.13 4.28 -31.42
CA GLY A 173 4.29 5.49 -31.43
C GLY A 173 2.97 5.29 -30.70
N GLU A 174 2.31 4.15 -30.93
CA GLU A 174 1.06 3.78 -30.26
C GLU A 174 1.29 3.57 -28.75
N ALA A 175 2.37 2.89 -28.38
CA ALA A 175 2.76 2.66 -27.00
C ALA A 175 3.03 3.97 -26.24
N ALA A 176 3.73 4.93 -26.87
CA ALA A 176 4.00 6.25 -26.31
C ALA A 176 2.72 7.06 -26.12
N ALA A 177 1.89 7.16 -27.14
CA ALA A 177 0.62 7.86 -27.06
C ALA A 177 -0.32 7.24 -26.00
N TYR A 178 -0.34 5.91 -25.91
CA TYR A 178 -1.13 5.21 -24.91
C TYR A 178 -0.62 5.43 -23.48
N ALA A 179 0.69 5.38 -23.26
CA ALA A 179 1.28 5.65 -21.96
C ALA A 179 1.04 7.09 -21.51
N GLU A 180 1.20 8.06 -22.42
CA GLU A 180 0.89 9.47 -22.17
C GLU A 180 -0.59 9.66 -21.80
N GLN A 181 -1.50 9.01 -22.53
CA GLN A 181 -2.92 9.05 -22.19
C GLN A 181 -3.19 8.44 -20.80
N LYS A 182 -2.57 7.32 -20.45
CA LYS A 182 -2.74 6.70 -19.12
C LYS A 182 -2.18 7.55 -17.99
N GLU A 183 -1.05 8.19 -18.22
CA GLU A 183 -0.46 9.13 -17.28
C GLU A 183 -1.40 10.33 -17.07
N LYS A 184 -1.92 10.90 -18.15
CA LYS A 184 -2.91 11.98 -18.10
C LYS A 184 -4.19 11.57 -17.37
N ASP A 185 -4.76 10.42 -17.70
CA ASP A 185 -5.97 9.89 -17.05
C ASP A 185 -5.77 9.70 -15.55
N ALA A 186 -4.59 9.20 -15.14
CA ALA A 186 -4.26 9.00 -13.74
C ALA A 186 -4.11 10.33 -13.00
N VAL A 187 -3.38 11.29 -13.58
CA VAL A 187 -3.22 12.65 -13.04
C VAL A 187 -4.60 13.29 -12.86
N GLU A 188 -5.41 13.33 -13.91
CA GLU A 188 -6.74 13.94 -13.87
C GLU A 188 -7.64 13.31 -12.80
N PHE A 189 -7.63 11.98 -12.70
CA PHE A 189 -8.41 11.26 -11.69
C PHE A 189 -7.99 11.63 -10.26
N PHE A 190 -6.70 11.54 -9.94
CA PHE A 190 -6.25 11.76 -8.56
C PHE A 190 -6.23 13.23 -8.16
N GLU A 191 -5.95 14.15 -9.09
CA GLU A 191 -6.09 15.58 -8.83
C GLU A 191 -7.54 15.97 -8.56
N ALA A 192 -8.51 15.34 -9.24
CA ALA A 192 -9.93 15.54 -8.95
C ALA A 192 -10.32 15.06 -7.54
N GLU A 193 -9.62 14.07 -7.00
CA GLU A 193 -9.73 13.59 -5.61
C GLU A 193 -8.90 14.44 -4.62
N GLY A 194 -8.20 15.48 -5.09
CA GLY A 194 -7.35 16.33 -4.26
C GLY A 194 -6.03 15.69 -3.83
N LEU A 195 -5.57 14.67 -4.55
CA LEU A 195 -4.36 13.91 -4.24
C LEU A 195 -3.23 14.23 -5.21
N GLY A 196 -2.09 14.64 -4.67
CA GLY A 196 -0.83 14.67 -5.42
C GLY A 196 -0.37 13.26 -5.77
N ILE A 197 0.08 13.05 -7.01
CA ILE A 197 0.57 11.75 -7.47
C ILE A 197 2.03 11.78 -7.92
N GLU A 198 2.72 10.68 -7.67
CA GLU A 198 4.06 10.41 -8.19
C GLU A 198 3.96 9.39 -9.33
N MET A 199 4.33 9.81 -10.54
CA MET A 199 4.42 8.93 -11.71
C MET A 199 5.82 8.31 -11.77
N VAL A 200 5.90 6.98 -11.88
CA VAL A 200 7.18 6.26 -11.95
C VAL A 200 7.17 5.24 -13.08
N TRP A 201 8.21 5.25 -13.90
CA TRP A 201 8.49 4.18 -14.85
C TRP A 201 9.31 3.09 -14.17
N ALA A 202 8.71 1.91 -13.97
CA ALA A 202 9.36 0.81 -13.28
C ALA A 202 9.67 -0.33 -14.25
N SER A 203 10.94 -0.76 -14.29
CA SER A 203 11.39 -2.00 -14.94
C SER A 203 11.44 -3.12 -13.91
N GLY A 204 11.00 -4.32 -14.30
CA GLY A 204 10.89 -5.45 -13.39
C GLY A 204 9.74 -5.30 -12.38
N ARG A 205 9.36 -6.42 -11.76
CA ARG A 205 8.45 -6.38 -10.60
C ARG A 205 9.30 -6.09 -9.36
N THR A 206 8.96 -5.05 -8.60
CA THR A 206 9.56 -4.83 -7.28
C THR A 206 9.37 -6.09 -6.43
N THR A 207 10.48 -6.68 -6.02
CA THR A 207 10.58 -7.88 -5.17
C THR A 207 10.45 -7.56 -3.70
#